data_AF-A0A524AW26-F1
#
_entry.id   AF-A0A524AW26-F1
#
_cell.length_a   1.000
_cell.length_b   1.000
_cell.length_c   1.000
_cell.angle_alpha   90.00
_cell.angle_beta   90.00
_cell.angle_gamma   90.00
#
_symmetry.space_group_name_H-M   'P 1'
#
loop_
_entity.id
_entity.type
_entity.pdbx_description
1 polymer ?
#
loop_
_entity_poly.entity_id
_entity_poly.type
_entity_poly.pdbx_seq_one_letter_code
_entity_poly.pdbx_strand_id
1 'polypeptide(L)'
;MIRTQVQLTEEQARALRNLASARQVSVAELIRQSVDTLIRSSGTIDAGERRRRAIAATGRFHSGASDISAKHDEYLAEAFQE
;
A
#
# COMPACT_ATOMS: atom_id res chain seq x y z
N MET A 1 9.82 -14.19 16.39
CA MET A 1 9.91 -12.72 16.61
C MET A 1 11.34 -12.37 16.93
N ILE A 2 11.85 -11.24 16.40
CA ILE A 2 13.17 -10.69 16.76
C ILE A 2 12.93 -9.62 17.83
N ARG A 3 13.73 -9.58 18.90
CA ARG A 3 13.62 -8.57 19.95
C ARG A 3 14.31 -7.29 19.51
N THR A 4 13.56 -6.20 19.44
CA THR A 4 14.05 -4.86 19.13
C THR A 4 13.67 -3.93 20.27
N GLN A 5 14.63 -3.14 20.78
CA GLN A 5 14.38 -2.11 21.77
C GLN A 5 14.19 -0.77 21.07
N VAL A 6 13.05 -0.12 21.30
CA VAL A 6 12.70 1.19 20.74
C VAL A 6 12.29 2.09 21.89
N GLN A 7 12.76 3.34 21.87
CA GLN A 7 12.33 4.35 22.84
C GLN A 7 11.05 5.03 22.34
N LEU A 8 10.10 5.21 23.25
CA LEU A 8 8.86 5.95 23.00
C LEU A 8 8.82 7.15 23.93
N THR A 9 8.27 8.26 23.45
CA THR A 9 7.89 9.36 24.33
C THR A 9 6.82 8.89 25.32
N GLU A 10 6.71 9.56 26.47
CA GLU A 10 5.67 9.25 27.45
C GLU A 10 4.27 9.35 26.85
N GLU A 11 4.05 10.35 25.99
CA GLU A 11 2.77 10.56 25.31
C GLU A 11 2.41 9.39 24.40
N GLN A 12 3.35 8.92 23.59
CA GLN A 12 3.16 7.74 22.74
C GLN A 12 2.86 6.49 23.58
N ALA A 13 3.60 6.29 24.68
CA ALA A 13 3.38 5.16 25.57
C ALA A 13 1.97 5.18 26.21
N ARG A 14 1.50 6.36 26.65
CA ARG A 14 0.13 6.55 27.16
C ARG A 14 -0.92 6.28 26.09
N ALA A 15 -0.75 6.84 24.89
CA ALA A 15 -1.67 6.64 23.78
C ALA A 15 -1.80 5.16 23.38
N LEU A 16 -0.68 4.44 23.29
CA LEU A 16 -0.67 3.01 22.98
C LEU A 16 -1.40 2.17 24.04
N ARG A 17 -1.21 2.46 25.34
CA ARG A 17 -1.90 1.76 26.42
C ARG A 17 -3.41 1.97 26.36
N ASN A 18 -3.85 3.20 26.14
CA ASN A 18 -5.27 3.54 26.05
C ASN A 18 -5.91 2.83 24.85
N LEU A 19 -5.25 2.88 23.68
CA LEU A 19 -5.75 2.26 22.46
C LEU A 19 -5.78 0.72 22.56
N ALA A 20 -4.75 0.12 23.15
CA ALA A 20 -4.67 -1.31 23.37
C ALA A 20 -5.80 -1.79 24.31
N SER A 21 -6.07 -1.03 25.38
CA SER A 21 -7.16 -1.30 26.32
C SER A 21 -8.52 -1.20 25.64
N ALA A 22 -8.76 -0.14 24.86
CA ALA A 22 -10.00 0.04 24.11
C ALA A 22 -10.26 -1.08 23.08
N ARG A 23 -9.19 -1.64 22.50
CA ARG A 23 -9.25 -2.73 21.51
C ARG A 23 -9.13 -4.13 22.14
N GLN A 24 -8.98 -4.23 23.45
CA GLN A 24 -8.78 -5.49 24.18
C GLN A 24 -7.61 -6.36 23.65
N VAL A 25 -6.52 -5.71 23.25
CA VAL A 25 -5.28 -6.37 22.80
C VAL A 25 -4.10 -5.92 23.65
N SER A 26 -3.00 -6.68 23.61
CA SER A 26 -1.75 -6.23 24.25
C SER A 26 -1.14 -5.05 23.49
N VAL A 27 -0.39 -4.19 24.21
CA VAL A 27 0.40 -3.11 23.57
C VAL A 27 1.38 -3.67 22.54
N ALA A 28 1.97 -4.84 22.81
CA ALA A 28 2.88 -5.49 21.87
C ALA A 28 2.17 -5.93 20.58
N GLU A 29 0.95 -6.44 20.68
CA GLU A 29 0.14 -6.80 19.52
C GLU A 29 -0.25 -5.57 18.70
N LEU A 30 -0.69 -4.50 19.37
CA LEU A 30 -1.02 -3.24 18.71
C LEU A 30 0.19 -2.65 17.94
N ILE A 31 1.39 -2.69 18.54
CA ILE A 31 2.62 -2.23 17.88
C ILE A 31 2.89 -3.06 16.63
N ARG A 32 2.80 -4.40 16.71
CA ARG A 32 3.00 -5.28 15.56
C ARG A 32 2.02 -4.99 14.43
N GLN A 33 0.73 -4.90 14.74
CA GLN A 33 -0.30 -4.59 13.75
C GLN A 33 -0.06 -3.24 13.08
N SER A 34 0.41 -2.25 13.85
CA SER A 34 0.75 -0.92 13.34
C SER A 34 1.96 -0.96 12.42
N VAL A 35 3.02 -1.70 12.79
CA VAL A 35 4.22 -1.90 11.95
C VAL A 35 3.85 -2.64 10.67
N ASP A 36 3.08 -3.72 10.74
CA ASP A 36 2.64 -4.47 9.58
C ASP A 36 1.80 -3.61 8.63
N THR A 37 0.91 -2.79 9.20
CA THR A 37 0.07 -1.87 8.42
C THR A 37 0.93 -0.81 7.74
N LEU A 38 1.89 -0.23 8.46
CA LEU A 38 2.84 0.71 7.91
C LEU A 38 3.63 0.07 6.76
N ILE A 39 4.21 -1.11 6.95
CA ILE A 39 4.97 -1.80 5.89
C ILE A 39 4.10 -2.03 4.65
N ARG A 40 2.85 -2.48 4.83
CA ARG A 40 1.89 -2.66 3.72
C ARG A 40 1.53 -1.35 3.03
N SER A 41 1.39 -0.25 3.78
CA SER A 41 0.99 1.06 3.24
C SER A 41 2.17 1.88 2.70
N SER A 42 3.42 1.57 3.09
CA SER A 42 4.64 2.31 2.72
C SER A 42 5.08 2.12 1.25
N GLY A 43 4.27 1.44 0.43
CA GLY A 43 4.37 1.60 -1.01
C GLY A 43 5.47 0.83 -1.72
N THR A 44 6.21 -0.05 -1.07
CA THR A 44 6.73 -1.23 -1.79
C THR A 44 5.57 -2.21 -1.90
N ILE A 45 4.73 -2.02 -2.92
CA ILE A 45 3.95 -3.14 -3.45
C ILE A 45 4.98 -4.24 -3.64
N ASP A 46 4.85 -5.32 -2.86
CA ASP A 46 5.70 -6.49 -2.99
C ASP A 46 5.84 -6.80 -4.48
N ALA A 47 7.05 -7.03 -4.96
CA ALA A 47 7.29 -7.21 -6.39
C ALA A 47 6.41 -8.33 -6.97
N GLY A 48 6.10 -9.35 -6.14
CA GLY A 48 5.15 -10.40 -6.44
C GLY A 48 3.71 -9.87 -6.58
N GLU A 49 3.22 -9.09 -5.62
CA GLU A 49 1.89 -8.47 -5.70
C GLU A 49 1.75 -7.49 -6.88
N ARG A 50 2.81 -6.71 -7.18
CA ARG A 50 2.82 -5.81 -8.34
C ARG A 50 2.72 -6.60 -9.64
N ARG A 51 3.45 -7.70 -9.74
CA ARG A 51 3.40 -8.62 -10.89
C ARG A 51 2.05 -9.30 -11.01
N ARG A 52 1.46 -9.79 -9.91
CA ARG A 52 0.12 -10.40 -9.91
C ARG A 52 -0.93 -9.45 -10.45
N ARG A 53 -0.92 -8.18 -9.98
CA ARG A 53 -1.86 -7.15 -10.45
C ARG A 53 -1.67 -6.84 -11.94
N ALA A 54 -0.43 -6.73 -12.40
CA ALA A 54 -0.14 -6.51 -13.83
C ALA A 54 -0.66 -7.67 -14.70
N ILE A 55 -0.40 -8.92 -14.32
CA ILE A 55 -0.91 -10.11 -15.04
C ILE A 55 -2.44 -10.14 -15.05
N ALA A 56 -3.08 -9.85 -13.91
CA ALA A 56 -4.54 -9.82 -13.79
C ALA A 56 -5.20 -8.69 -14.61
N ALA A 57 -4.45 -7.65 -14.97
CA ALA A 57 -4.94 -6.58 -15.84
C ALA A 57 -4.81 -6.92 -17.33
N THR A 58 -3.88 -7.80 -17.70
CA THR A 58 -3.67 -8.20 -19.11
C THR A 58 -4.97 -8.81 -19.69
N GLY A 59 -5.42 -8.25 -20.81
CA GLY A 59 -6.61 -8.74 -21.52
C GLY A 59 -7.97 -8.30 -20.93
N ARG A 60 -8.01 -7.57 -19.81
CA ARG A 60 -9.27 -7.00 -19.27
C ARG A 60 -9.82 -5.84 -20.09
N PHE A 61 -8.97 -5.18 -20.88
CA PHE A 61 -9.32 -3.98 -21.61
C PHE A 61 -8.84 -4.11 -23.06
N HIS A 62 -9.67 -3.61 -23.99
CA HIS A 62 -9.35 -3.55 -25.40
C HIS A 62 -9.78 -2.19 -25.92
N SER A 63 -8.82 -1.42 -26.42
CA SER A 63 -9.07 -0.09 -26.97
C SER A 63 -9.58 -0.11 -28.41
N GLY A 64 -9.53 -1.26 -29.09
CA GLY A 64 -9.85 -1.39 -30.52
C GLY A 64 -8.74 -0.90 -31.46
N ALA A 65 -7.71 -0.24 -30.94
CA ALA A 65 -6.55 0.22 -31.70
C ALA A 65 -5.28 -0.55 -31.32
N SER A 66 -4.53 -0.98 -32.34
CA SER A 66 -3.32 -1.80 -32.17
C SER A 66 -2.04 -0.99 -31.95
N ASP A 67 -2.08 0.33 -32.13
CA ASP A 67 -0.90 1.21 -32.13
C ASP A 67 -0.86 2.21 -30.96
N ILE A 68 -1.78 2.11 -30.00
CA ILE A 68 -1.85 3.03 -28.84
C ILE A 68 -0.53 3.07 -28.07
N SER A 69 0.15 1.93 -27.89
CA SER A 69 1.43 1.91 -27.19
C SER A 69 2.54 2.67 -27.93
N ALA A 70 2.47 2.75 -29.26
CA ALA A 70 3.45 3.46 -30.09
C ALA A 70 3.11 4.95 -30.24
N LYS A 71 1.82 5.30 -30.29
CA LYS A 71 1.33 6.68 -30.48
C LYS A 71 0.65 7.25 -29.24
N HIS A 72 1.10 6.83 -28.06
CA HIS A 72 0.44 7.15 -26.80
C HIS A 72 0.13 8.65 -26.65
N ASP A 73 1.10 9.51 -26.94
CA ASP A 73 0.96 10.95 -26.73
C ASP A 73 0.00 11.60 -27.73
N GLU A 74 -0.13 11.06 -28.96
CA GLU A 74 -1.10 11.51 -29.95
C GLU A 74 -2.52 11.22 -29.50
N TYR A 75 -2.79 9.98 -29.08
CA TYR A 75 -4.09 9.57 -28.53
C TYR A 75 -4.43 10.35 -27.24
N LEU A 76 -3.41 10.63 -26.41
CA LEU A 76 -3.60 11.44 -25.21
C LEU A 76 -4.00 12.87 -25.56
N ALA A 77 -3.30 13.50 -26.52
CA ALA A 77 -3.59 14.85 -26.97
C ALA A 77 -4.99 14.97 -27.57
N GLU A 78 -5.41 13.99 -28.38
CA GLU A 78 -6.76 13.91 -28.95
C GLU A 78 -7.83 13.85 -27.84
N ALA A 79 -7.65 12.99 -26.84
CA ALA A 79 -8.61 12.81 -25.75
C ALA A 79 -8.77 14.05 -24.84
N PHE A 80 -7.78 14.95 -24.79
CA PHE A 80 -7.85 16.20 -24.03
C PHE A 80 -8.31 17.41 -24.85
N GLN A 81 -8.59 17.23 -26.15
CA GLN A 81 -9.12 18.28 -27.02
C GLN A 81 -10.65 18.25 -27.18
N GLU A 82 -11.33 17.23 -26.62
CA GLU A 82 -12.79 17.18 -26.42
C GLU A 82 -13.22 17.83 -25.10
#